data_AF-A0A2L2WQ36-F1
#
_entry.id   AF-A0A2L2WQ36-F1
#
_cell.length_a   1.000
_cell.length_b   1.000
_cell.length_c   1.000
_cell.angle_alpha   90.00
_cell.angle_beta   90.00
_cell.angle_gamma   90.00
#
_symmetry.space_group_name_H-M   'P 1'
#
loop_
_entity.id
_entity.type
_entity.pdbx_description
1 polymer ?
#
loop_
_entity_poly.entity_id
_entity_poly.type
_entity_poly.pdbx_seq_one_letter_code
_entity_poly.pdbx_strand_id
1 'polypeptide(L)'
;MSKIHTILLLFITMLPVAANADTKYTLEKKDGKYVCQGSAACGNNDKSTFGSAVLWALEQTGDINENKTYDALKMQLHARPMISAGEEARRSYTFNLTLQVKKGTLTFLIDKIRCVPKGFLGGFTTVNFDKINLEKKPGQQEFIDEFATLCDIFAQRMVESIMANDVPMGNWEAIIQKQVIKGMNENECILAMGKPERITQNSQRTQWLYASGAIVVFEKGIVTAVVK
;
A
#
# COMPACT_ATOMS: atom_id res chain seq x y z
N MET A 1 -12.03 -14.24 -20.26
CA MET A 1 -10.89 -13.32 -20.08
C MET A 1 -10.58 -13.22 -18.59
N SER A 2 -9.45 -13.78 -18.17
CA SER A 2 -9.00 -13.69 -16.77
C SER A 2 -8.59 -12.26 -16.47
N LYS A 3 -9.26 -11.58 -15.52
CA LYS A 3 -8.83 -10.27 -15.02
C LYS A 3 -7.53 -10.50 -14.24
N ILE A 4 -6.40 -10.34 -14.91
CA ILE A 4 -5.09 -10.21 -14.25
C ILE A 4 -5.17 -8.91 -13.45
N HIS A 5 -5.50 -9.04 -12.16
CA HIS A 5 -5.29 -7.98 -11.20
C HIS A 5 -3.77 -7.86 -11.09
N THR A 6 -3.22 -6.77 -11.61
CA THR A 6 -1.83 -6.41 -11.34
C THR A 6 -1.72 -6.14 -9.84
N ILE A 7 -0.79 -6.81 -9.16
CA ILE A 7 -0.71 -6.85 -7.71
C ILE A 7 0.60 -6.17 -7.28
N LEU A 8 0.47 -5.07 -6.53
CA LEU A 8 1.57 -4.28 -6.01
C LEU A 8 2.40 -5.06 -4.98
N LEU A 9 3.69 -5.29 -5.23
CA LEU A 9 4.60 -5.84 -4.20
C LEU A 9 5.30 -4.71 -3.44
N LEU A 10 5.03 -4.61 -2.13
CA LEU A 10 5.68 -3.65 -1.24
C LEU A 10 6.79 -4.37 -0.48
N PHE A 11 7.98 -3.79 -0.33
CA PHE A 11 9.06 -4.38 0.45
C PHE A 11 9.31 -3.52 1.68
N ILE A 12 8.95 -4.03 2.87
CA ILE A 12 9.10 -3.27 4.12
C ILE A 12 9.95 -4.07 5.09
N THR A 13 11.12 -3.52 5.41
CA THR A 13 11.99 -4.04 6.46
C THR A 13 11.53 -3.48 7.81
N MET A 14 11.17 -4.37 8.73
CA MET A 14 10.89 -3.97 10.11
C MET A 14 12.18 -3.95 10.90
N LEU A 15 12.58 -2.77 11.40
CA LEU A 15 13.56 -2.69 12.48
C LEU A 15 12.99 -3.40 13.72
N PRO A 16 13.80 -4.19 14.47
CA PRO A 16 13.36 -4.81 15.69
C PRO A 16 12.98 -3.72 16.70
N VAL A 17 11.69 -3.63 17.02
CA VAL A 17 11.21 -2.75 18.09
C VAL A 17 11.29 -3.55 19.39
N ALA A 18 11.80 -2.94 20.47
CA ALA A 18 11.74 -3.53 21.80
C ALA A 18 10.27 -3.88 22.13
N ALA A 19 10.06 -4.99 22.85
CA ALA A 19 8.77 -5.68 23.07
C ALA A 19 7.68 -4.90 23.87
N ASN A 20 7.70 -3.57 23.86
CA ASN A 20 6.85 -2.69 24.67
C ASN A 20 5.91 -1.79 23.84
N ALA A 21 5.61 -2.13 22.59
CA ALA A 21 4.47 -1.52 21.90
C ALA A 21 3.21 -2.29 22.30
N ASP A 22 2.23 -1.63 22.91
CA ASP A 22 0.92 -2.23 23.18
C ASP A 22 0.36 -2.79 21.88
N THR A 23 0.03 -4.09 21.87
CA THR A 23 -0.52 -4.75 20.69
C THR A 23 -1.84 -4.12 20.30
N LYS A 24 -1.91 -3.55 19.09
CA LYS A 24 -3.09 -2.79 18.63
C LYS A 24 -3.96 -3.58 17.66
N TYR A 25 -3.33 -4.36 16.78
CA TYR A 25 -4.01 -5.14 15.76
C TYR A 25 -3.63 -6.61 15.88
N THR A 26 -4.62 -7.44 16.18
CA THR A 26 -4.40 -8.86 16.45
C THR A 26 -4.63 -9.71 15.20
N LEU A 27 -3.78 -10.72 15.02
CA LEU A 27 -3.99 -11.76 14.04
C LEU A 27 -4.97 -12.80 14.61
N GLU A 28 -6.09 -12.99 13.95
CA GLU A 28 -7.17 -13.88 14.38
C GLU A 28 -7.44 -14.96 13.35
N LYS A 29 -7.91 -16.13 13.80
CA LYS A 29 -8.37 -17.18 12.90
C LYS A 29 -9.89 -17.11 12.77
N LYS A 30 -10.40 -16.61 11.64
CA LYS A 30 -11.84 -16.52 11.31
C LYS A 30 -12.15 -17.41 10.12
N ASP A 31 -13.19 -18.24 10.25
CA ASP A 31 -13.64 -19.16 9.19
C ASP A 31 -12.51 -20.00 8.58
N GLY A 32 -11.59 -20.47 9.43
CA GLY A 32 -10.42 -21.27 9.03
C GLY A 32 -9.26 -20.48 8.43
N LYS A 33 -9.36 -19.16 8.30
CA LYS A 33 -8.33 -18.29 7.72
C LYS A 33 -7.74 -17.34 8.75
N TYR A 34 -6.44 -17.08 8.64
CA TYR A 34 -5.80 -16.06 9.45
C TYR A 34 -6.03 -14.68 8.82
N VAL A 35 -6.54 -13.75 9.63
CA VAL A 35 -6.86 -12.39 9.22
C VAL A 35 -6.40 -11.39 10.28
N CYS A 36 -5.91 -10.24 9.84
CA CYS A 36 -5.71 -9.08 10.70
C CYS A 36 -6.52 -7.93 10.10
N GLN A 37 -7.32 -7.25 10.93
CA GLN A 37 -8.22 -6.20 10.48
C GLN A 37 -8.21 -5.06 11.49
N GLY A 38 -8.47 -3.86 11.00
CA GLY A 38 -8.55 -2.69 11.86
C GLY A 38 -9.17 -1.50 11.15
N SER A 39 -9.39 -0.44 11.92
CA SER A 39 -9.98 0.79 11.43
C SER A 39 -9.45 2.01 12.16
N ALA A 40 -9.43 3.15 11.48
CA ALA A 40 -9.13 4.45 12.06
C ALA A 40 -10.15 5.49 11.58
N ALA A 41 -10.63 6.34 12.48
CA ALA A 41 -11.53 7.42 12.13
C ALA A 41 -10.76 8.56 11.44
N CYS A 42 -11.26 9.02 10.29
CA CYS A 42 -10.69 10.12 9.52
C CYS A 42 -11.64 11.31 9.31
N GLY A 43 -12.83 11.30 9.93
CA GLY A 43 -13.74 12.45 9.92
C GLY A 43 -14.25 12.76 8.50
N ASN A 44 -14.26 14.04 8.11
CA ASN A 44 -14.77 14.45 6.79
C ASN A 44 -13.71 14.42 5.68
N ASN A 45 -12.57 13.76 5.91
CA ASN A 45 -11.39 13.83 5.04
C ASN A 45 -11.23 12.60 4.12
N ASP A 46 -12.31 11.90 3.77
CA ASP A 46 -12.27 10.63 3.02
C ASP A 46 -11.33 10.66 1.80
N LYS A 47 -11.43 11.70 0.97
CA LYS A 47 -10.60 11.87 -0.22
C LYS A 47 -9.13 12.08 0.12
N SER A 48 -8.82 12.96 1.06
CA SER A 48 -7.45 13.22 1.51
C SER A 48 -6.83 11.97 2.12
N THR A 49 -7.54 11.29 3.02
CA THR A 49 -7.08 10.05 3.66
C THR A 49 -6.85 8.94 2.64
N PHE A 50 -7.77 8.75 1.69
CA PHE A 50 -7.58 7.77 0.63
C PHE A 50 -6.42 8.16 -0.31
N GLY A 51 -6.28 9.45 -0.59
CA GLY A 51 -5.13 10.01 -1.30
C GLY A 51 -3.80 9.64 -0.65
N SER A 52 -3.68 9.91 0.65
CA SER A 52 -2.52 9.53 1.47
C SER A 52 -2.28 8.02 1.46
N ALA A 53 -3.33 7.20 1.50
CA ALA A 53 -3.20 5.74 1.43
C ALA A 53 -2.62 5.25 0.09
N VAL A 54 -3.07 5.83 -1.03
CA VAL A 54 -2.53 5.50 -2.35
C VAL A 54 -1.08 5.95 -2.47
N LEU A 55 -0.76 7.18 -2.06
CA LEU A 55 0.61 7.71 -2.12
C LEU A 55 1.57 6.91 -1.25
N TRP A 56 1.18 6.59 -0.02
CA TRP A 56 1.94 5.71 0.86
C TRP A 56 2.25 4.38 0.16
N ALA A 57 1.25 3.74 -0.45
CA ALA A 57 1.47 2.48 -1.16
C ALA A 57 2.42 2.64 -2.36
N LEU A 58 2.33 3.74 -3.10
CA LEU A 58 3.21 4.03 -4.23
C LEU A 58 4.65 4.38 -3.81
N GLU A 59 4.86 4.94 -2.62
CA GLU A 59 6.19 5.19 -2.04
C GLU A 59 6.86 3.90 -1.59
N GLN A 60 6.08 3.00 -1.00
CA GLN A 60 6.56 1.69 -0.55
C GLN A 60 6.90 0.74 -1.72
N THR A 61 6.60 1.12 -2.97
CA THR A 61 7.00 0.41 -4.18
C THR A 61 8.01 1.19 -5.01
N GLY A 62 9.09 0.52 -5.38
CA GLY A 62 10.07 1.05 -6.33
C GLY A 62 9.61 1.07 -7.78
N ASP A 63 8.43 0.50 -8.10
CA ASP A 63 7.96 0.34 -9.48
C ASP A 63 6.88 1.37 -9.86
N ILE A 64 6.99 1.85 -11.11
CA ILE A 64 6.49 3.14 -11.61
C ILE A 64 5.14 2.96 -12.34
N ASN A 65 4.60 1.75 -12.39
CA ASN A 65 3.62 1.36 -13.42
C ASN A 65 2.36 0.65 -12.90
N GLU A 66 1.63 1.16 -11.90
CA GLU A 66 0.42 0.45 -11.43
C GLU A 66 -0.80 1.32 -11.07
N ASN A 67 -1.40 2.01 -12.07
CA ASN A 67 -2.79 2.54 -11.99
C ASN A 67 -3.88 1.44 -11.94
N LYS A 68 -3.54 0.24 -11.47
CA LYS A 68 -4.40 -0.95 -11.39
C LYS A 68 -4.61 -1.47 -9.97
N THR A 69 -4.00 -0.83 -8.98
CA THR A 69 -3.98 -1.29 -7.59
C THR A 69 -5.08 -0.63 -6.77
N TYR A 70 -5.70 0.44 -7.26
CA TYR A 70 -6.79 1.13 -6.57
C TYR A 70 -7.94 1.54 -7.50
N ASP A 71 -9.10 1.75 -6.89
CA ASP A 71 -10.34 2.23 -7.47
C ASP A 71 -10.74 3.53 -6.75
N ALA A 72 -10.50 4.68 -7.38
CA ALA A 72 -10.80 5.99 -6.81
C ALA A 72 -12.31 6.24 -6.65
N LEU A 73 -13.16 5.60 -7.46
CA LEU A 73 -14.61 5.73 -7.31
C LEU A 73 -15.08 5.05 -6.02
N LYS A 74 -14.49 3.88 -5.70
CA LYS A 74 -14.81 3.12 -4.48
C LYS A 74 -13.94 3.46 -3.28
N MET A 75 -12.93 4.31 -3.46
CA MET A 75 -11.87 4.59 -2.49
C MET A 75 -11.32 3.30 -1.88
N GLN A 76 -10.97 2.36 -2.75
CA GLN A 76 -10.45 1.05 -2.39
C GLN A 76 -9.08 0.83 -3.02
N LEU A 77 -8.15 0.30 -2.24
CA LEU A 77 -6.79 -0.02 -2.63
C LEU A 77 -6.49 -1.48 -2.28
N HIS A 78 -5.86 -2.18 -3.21
CA HIS A 78 -5.37 -3.53 -3.04
C HIS A 78 -3.86 -3.56 -3.29
N ALA A 79 -3.14 -4.15 -2.34
CA ALA A 79 -1.71 -4.36 -2.45
C ALA A 79 -1.34 -5.75 -1.93
N ARG A 80 -0.10 -6.17 -2.18
CA ARG A 80 0.46 -7.40 -1.65
C ARG A 80 1.82 -7.12 -1.02
N PRO A 81 1.83 -6.58 0.21
CA PRO A 81 3.08 -6.32 0.89
C PRO A 81 3.88 -7.59 1.13
N MET A 82 5.19 -7.39 1.30
CA MET A 82 6.15 -8.34 1.80
C MET A 82 6.92 -7.71 2.95
N ILE A 83 6.83 -8.32 4.14
CA ILE A 83 7.48 -7.86 5.36
C ILE A 83 8.46 -8.91 5.88
N SER A 84 9.53 -8.49 6.56
CA SER A 84 10.46 -9.39 7.24
C SER A 84 10.99 -8.77 8.52
N ALA A 85 11.49 -9.60 9.44
CA ALA A 85 12.11 -9.20 10.71
C ALA A 85 13.51 -8.58 10.55
N GLY A 86 13.73 -7.83 9.47
CA GLY A 86 15.03 -7.25 9.09
C GLY A 86 15.58 -7.79 7.77
N GLU A 87 16.73 -7.23 7.36
CA GLU A 87 17.40 -7.57 6.10
C GLU A 87 17.92 -9.01 6.10
N GLU A 88 18.63 -9.38 7.17
CA GLU A 88 19.23 -10.71 7.41
C GLU A 88 18.22 -11.81 7.76
N ALA A 89 16.91 -11.49 7.80
CA ALA A 89 15.88 -12.48 8.06
C ALA A 89 15.91 -13.59 7.00
N ARG A 90 15.84 -14.85 7.41
CA ARG A 90 15.81 -16.00 6.49
C ARG A 90 14.46 -16.19 5.79
N ARG A 91 13.45 -15.41 6.19
CA ARG A 91 12.08 -15.52 5.71
C ARG A 91 11.41 -14.15 5.60
N SER A 92 10.44 -14.10 4.71
CA SER A 92 9.54 -12.96 4.52
C SER A 92 8.10 -13.44 4.52
N TYR A 93 7.19 -12.54 4.84
CA TYR A 93 5.76 -12.77 4.81
C TYR A 93 5.15 -11.93 3.72
N THR A 94 4.49 -12.58 2.76
CA THR A 94 3.66 -11.91 1.76
C THR A 94 2.19 -12.15 2.07
N PHE A 95 1.39 -11.11 1.97
CA PHE A 95 -0.04 -11.17 2.26
C PHE A 95 -0.79 -10.23 1.34
N ASN A 96 -2.10 -10.38 1.29
CA ASN A 96 -2.98 -9.44 0.62
C ASN A 96 -3.36 -8.34 1.62
N LEU A 97 -3.26 -7.09 1.19
CA LEU A 97 -3.74 -5.92 1.90
C LEU A 97 -4.90 -5.31 1.11
N THR A 98 -6.04 -5.11 1.75
CA THR A 98 -7.15 -4.30 1.23
C THR A 98 -7.36 -3.12 2.15
N LEU A 99 -7.33 -1.92 1.60
CA LEU A 99 -7.64 -0.66 2.27
C LEU A 99 -8.91 -0.09 1.67
N GLN A 100 -9.79 0.46 2.50
CA GLN A 100 -10.97 1.18 2.03
C GLN A 100 -11.26 2.37 2.94
N VAL A 101 -11.50 3.53 2.33
CA VAL A 101 -11.99 4.72 3.04
C VAL A 101 -13.45 4.92 2.68
N LYS A 102 -14.30 5.01 3.70
CA LYS A 102 -15.74 5.20 3.50
C LYS A 102 -16.38 5.80 4.74
N LYS A 103 -17.13 6.89 4.57
CA LYS A 103 -17.93 7.51 5.63
C LYS A 103 -17.07 7.88 6.85
N GLY A 104 -15.94 8.53 6.62
CA GLY A 104 -15.06 9.01 7.68
C GLY A 104 -14.28 7.93 8.41
N THR A 105 -14.14 6.75 7.80
CA THR A 105 -13.40 5.63 8.38
C THR A 105 -12.47 5.01 7.33
N LEU A 106 -11.19 4.93 7.67
CA LEU A 106 -10.23 4.05 7.02
C LEU A 106 -10.37 2.65 7.63
N THR A 107 -10.51 1.63 6.78
CA THR A 107 -10.55 0.22 7.16
C THR A 107 -9.47 -0.55 6.41
N PHE A 108 -8.90 -1.55 7.05
CA PHE A 108 -7.97 -2.47 6.40
C PHE A 108 -8.27 -3.93 6.70
N LEU A 109 -7.92 -4.80 5.76
CA LEU A 109 -7.94 -6.25 5.90
C LEU A 109 -6.63 -6.82 5.35
N ILE A 110 -5.98 -7.64 6.17
CA ILE A 110 -4.82 -8.46 5.83
C ILE A 110 -5.25 -9.92 5.81
N ASP A 111 -5.10 -10.58 4.66
CA ASP A 111 -5.46 -12.00 4.47
C ASP A 111 -4.49 -12.73 3.51
N LYS A 112 -4.74 -14.02 3.27
CA LYS A 112 -3.95 -14.87 2.33
C LYS A 112 -2.44 -14.83 2.58
N ILE A 113 -2.08 -14.96 3.85
CA ILE A 113 -0.72 -14.85 4.35
C ILE A 113 0.11 -16.06 3.92
N ARG A 114 1.33 -15.81 3.44
CA ARG A 114 2.32 -16.84 3.16
C ARG A 114 3.68 -16.45 3.73
N CYS A 115 4.33 -17.39 4.37
CA CYS A 115 5.76 -17.30 4.68
C CYS A 115 6.57 -17.88 3.51
N VAL A 116 7.50 -17.09 2.99
CA VAL A 116 8.40 -17.45 1.88
C VAL A 116 9.86 -17.39 2.36
N PRO A 117 10.73 -18.30 1.91
CA PRO A 117 12.15 -18.21 2.20
C PRO A 117 12.78 -17.00 1.51
N LYS A 118 13.76 -16.36 2.16
CA LYS A 118 14.64 -15.36 1.55
C LYS A 118 15.91 -16.07 1.04
N GLY A 119 16.15 -16.01 -0.26
CA GLY A 119 17.37 -16.54 -0.92
C GLY A 119 17.24 -17.94 -1.55
N PHE A 120 18.26 -18.32 -2.33
CA PHE A 120 18.34 -19.59 -3.09
C PHE A 120 18.89 -20.77 -2.27
N LEU A 121 19.42 -20.51 -1.06
CA LEU A 121 19.95 -21.55 -0.16
C LEU A 121 18.81 -22.10 0.71
N GLY A 122 18.38 -23.32 0.36
CA GLY A 122 17.14 -23.95 0.78
C GLY A 122 17.00 -24.34 2.26
N GLY A 123 15.77 -24.72 2.61
CA GLY A 123 15.47 -25.40 3.88
C GLY A 123 14.00 -25.65 4.15
N PHE A 124 13.11 -24.68 3.87
CA PHE A 124 11.68 -24.83 4.16
C PHE A 124 10.79 -24.37 2.99
N THR A 125 9.69 -25.09 2.82
CA THR A 125 8.69 -24.81 1.78
C THR A 125 7.82 -23.64 2.17
N THR A 126 7.28 -22.92 1.19
CA THR A 126 6.32 -21.84 1.44
C THR A 126 5.19 -22.31 2.34
N VAL A 127 5.01 -21.64 3.48
CA VAL A 127 3.93 -21.95 4.42
C VAL A 127 2.73 -21.08 4.07
N ASN A 128 1.62 -21.69 3.70
CA ASN A 128 0.35 -20.99 3.49
C ASN A 128 -0.49 -21.06 4.76
N PHE A 129 -0.85 -19.91 5.31
CA PHE A 129 -1.57 -19.80 6.58
C PHE A 129 -2.97 -20.43 6.50
N ASP A 130 -3.63 -20.37 5.34
CA ASP A 130 -4.94 -21.00 5.10
C ASP A 130 -4.86 -22.54 5.20
N LYS A 131 -3.65 -23.11 5.15
CA LYS A 131 -3.40 -24.56 5.21
C LYS A 131 -2.72 -24.99 6.52
N ILE A 132 -2.54 -24.10 7.49
CA ILE A 132 -1.91 -24.44 8.76
C ILE A 132 -2.82 -25.39 9.56
N ASN A 133 -2.21 -26.48 10.03
CA ASN A 133 -2.83 -27.41 10.95
C ASN A 133 -1.86 -27.65 12.11
N LEU A 134 -2.14 -27.00 13.24
CA LEU A 134 -1.29 -27.03 14.43
C LEU A 134 -1.35 -28.37 15.17
N GLU A 135 -2.42 -29.15 15.02
CA GLU A 135 -2.50 -30.50 15.58
C GLU A 135 -1.49 -31.44 14.90
N LYS A 136 -1.38 -31.35 13.57
CA LYS A 136 -0.47 -32.18 12.76
C LYS A 136 0.95 -31.64 12.75
N LYS A 137 1.13 -30.32 12.81
CA LYS A 137 2.43 -29.65 12.72
C LYS A 137 2.52 -28.51 13.74
N PRO A 138 2.72 -28.82 15.04
CA PRO A 138 2.78 -27.80 16.10
C PRO A 138 3.87 -26.76 15.86
N GLY A 139 4.99 -27.14 15.25
CA GLY A 139 6.08 -26.22 14.89
C GLY A 139 5.67 -25.12 13.92
N GLN A 140 4.49 -25.16 13.29
CA GLN A 140 4.00 -24.05 12.48
C GLN A 140 3.57 -22.83 13.31
N GLN A 141 3.43 -22.97 14.63
CA GLN A 141 3.10 -21.88 15.55
C GLN A 141 4.12 -20.73 15.47
N GLU A 142 5.42 -21.04 15.29
CA GLU A 142 6.46 -20.02 15.22
C GLU A 142 6.24 -19.02 14.08
N PHE A 143 5.68 -19.47 12.95
CA PHE A 143 5.41 -18.59 11.81
C PHE A 143 4.23 -17.66 12.11
N ILE A 144 3.24 -18.16 12.85
CA ILE A 144 2.06 -17.39 13.26
C ILE A 144 2.49 -16.31 14.24
N ASP A 145 3.27 -16.66 15.27
CA ASP A 145 3.69 -15.73 16.32
C ASP A 145 4.59 -14.61 15.75
N GLU A 146 5.54 -14.98 14.88
CA GLU A 146 6.41 -14.01 14.21
C GLU A 146 5.60 -13.11 13.26
N PHE A 147 4.69 -13.68 12.45
CA PHE A 147 3.84 -12.87 11.59
C PHE A 147 2.92 -11.95 12.37
N ALA A 148 2.30 -12.42 13.46
CA ALA A 148 1.42 -11.61 14.30
C ALA A 148 2.15 -10.36 14.82
N THR A 149 3.39 -10.55 15.30
CA THR A 149 4.26 -9.45 15.77
C THR A 149 4.59 -8.47 14.63
N LEU A 150 5.04 -8.97 13.48
CA LEU A 150 5.39 -8.11 12.34
C LEU A 150 4.16 -7.41 11.74
N CYS A 151 3.02 -8.08 11.72
CA CYS A 151 1.77 -7.59 11.17
C CYS A 151 1.19 -6.45 12.00
N ASP A 152 1.26 -6.54 13.33
CA ASP A 152 0.85 -5.47 14.23
C ASP A 152 1.70 -4.21 14.00
N ILE A 153 3.04 -4.35 14.03
CA ILE A 153 3.97 -3.23 13.76
C ILE A 153 3.71 -2.62 12.37
N PHE A 154 3.51 -3.47 11.35
CA PHE A 154 3.17 -3.03 10.00
C PHE A 154 1.88 -2.21 9.97
N ALA A 155 0.80 -2.75 10.56
CA ALA A 155 -0.50 -2.11 10.54
C ALA A 155 -0.51 -0.79 11.31
N GLN A 156 0.19 -0.72 12.46
CA GLN A 156 0.36 0.51 13.23
C GLN A 156 1.06 1.59 12.40
N ARG A 157 2.25 1.30 11.86
CA ARG A 157 3.02 2.27 11.05
C ARG A 157 2.28 2.69 9.79
N MET A 158 1.60 1.77 9.12
CA MET A 158 0.77 2.06 7.95
C MET A 158 -0.33 3.06 8.31
N VAL A 159 -1.13 2.76 9.36
CA VAL A 159 -2.23 3.65 9.77
C VAL A 159 -1.68 5.00 10.22
N GLU A 160 -0.61 5.04 11.03
CA GLU A 160 0.02 6.29 11.47
C GLU A 160 0.49 7.14 10.29
N SER A 161 1.19 6.54 9.32
CA SER A 161 1.69 7.25 8.13
C SER A 161 0.57 7.80 7.26
N ILE A 162 -0.48 7.00 7.03
CA ILE A 162 -1.65 7.43 6.24
C ILE A 162 -2.37 8.59 6.94
N MET A 163 -2.51 8.51 8.26
CA MET A 163 -3.27 9.49 9.05
C MET A 163 -2.47 10.77 9.35
N ALA A 164 -1.14 10.72 9.33
CA ALA A 164 -0.27 11.89 9.54
C ALA A 164 -0.22 12.81 8.32
N ASN A 165 -0.51 12.30 7.12
CA ASN A 165 -0.45 13.04 5.88
C ASN A 165 -1.83 13.63 5.53
N ASP A 166 -1.95 14.96 5.53
CA ASP A 166 -3.07 15.66 4.92
C ASP A 166 -2.70 16.05 3.49
N VAL A 167 -3.20 15.28 2.53
CA VAL A 167 -2.98 15.54 1.11
C VAL A 167 -4.24 16.16 0.50
N PRO A 168 -4.20 17.43 0.09
CA PRO A 168 -5.36 18.07 -0.53
C PRO A 168 -5.79 17.35 -1.83
N MET A 169 -7.05 16.92 -1.87
CA MET A 169 -7.67 16.23 -3.00
C MET A 169 -8.93 16.99 -3.48
N GLY A 170 -8.72 18.07 -4.22
CA GLY A 170 -9.77 18.96 -4.73
C GLY A 170 -10.40 18.50 -6.05
N ASN A 171 -9.63 17.84 -6.92
CA ASN A 171 -9.98 17.49 -8.29
C ASN A 171 -10.38 16.00 -8.43
N TRP A 172 -11.20 15.50 -7.50
CA TRP A 172 -11.52 14.07 -7.38
C TRP A 172 -12.16 13.46 -8.63
N GLU A 173 -13.03 14.22 -9.30
CA GLU A 173 -13.69 13.74 -10.51
C GLU A 173 -12.68 13.48 -11.65
N ALA A 174 -11.67 14.34 -11.79
CA ALA A 174 -10.59 14.16 -12.75
C ALA A 174 -9.74 12.91 -12.42
N ILE A 175 -9.49 12.66 -11.13
CA ILE A 175 -8.82 11.44 -10.66
C ILE A 175 -9.62 10.18 -11.03
N ILE A 176 -10.93 10.17 -10.78
CA ILE A 176 -11.82 9.05 -11.18
C ILE A 176 -11.75 8.81 -12.69
N GLN A 177 -11.74 9.90 -13.47
CA GLN A 177 -11.68 9.84 -14.93
C GLN A 177 -10.28 9.55 -15.49
N LYS A 178 -9.25 9.44 -14.63
CA LYS A 178 -7.84 9.25 -15.00
C LYS A 178 -7.32 10.35 -15.92
N GLN A 179 -7.69 11.59 -15.60
CA GLN A 179 -7.31 12.78 -16.37
C GLN A 179 -6.55 13.77 -15.49
N VAL A 180 -5.50 14.36 -16.07
CA VAL A 180 -4.85 15.54 -15.51
C VAL A 180 -5.45 16.79 -16.13
N ILE A 181 -5.88 17.73 -15.28
CA ILE A 181 -6.45 19.02 -15.66
C ILE A 181 -5.71 20.18 -14.99
N LYS A 182 -5.88 21.38 -15.53
CA LYS A 182 -5.36 22.62 -14.93
C LYS A 182 -5.92 22.79 -13.51
N GLY A 183 -5.07 23.22 -12.57
CA GLY A 183 -5.43 23.40 -11.17
C GLY A 183 -5.16 22.19 -10.28
N MET A 184 -4.77 21.04 -10.84
CA MET A 184 -4.35 19.89 -10.04
C MET A 184 -2.99 20.12 -9.39
N ASN A 185 -2.79 19.56 -8.21
CA ASN A 185 -1.46 19.46 -7.61
C ASN A 185 -0.73 18.18 -8.07
N GLU A 186 0.55 18.06 -7.74
CA GLU A 186 1.40 16.91 -8.12
C GLU A 186 0.85 15.56 -7.62
N ASN A 187 0.34 15.52 -6.39
CA ASN A 187 -0.24 14.29 -5.81
C ASN A 187 -1.50 13.84 -6.54
N GLU A 188 -2.38 14.79 -6.88
CA GLU A 188 -3.57 14.50 -7.68
C GLU A 188 -3.20 13.99 -9.08
N CYS A 189 -2.11 14.50 -9.67
CA CYS A 189 -1.60 14.01 -10.95
C CYS A 189 -1.09 12.57 -10.84
N ILE A 190 -0.38 12.23 -9.77
CA ILE A 190 0.07 10.86 -9.49
C ILE A 190 -1.13 9.92 -9.34
N LEU A 191 -2.19 10.36 -8.66
CA LEU A 191 -3.43 9.60 -8.53
C LEU A 191 -4.23 9.49 -9.84
N ALA A 192 -4.11 10.43 -10.76
CA ALA A 192 -4.85 10.40 -12.02
C ALA A 192 -4.12 9.57 -13.08
N MET A 193 -2.80 9.73 -13.20
CA MET A 193 -2.01 9.20 -14.32
C MET A 193 -0.81 8.35 -13.89
N GLY A 194 -0.52 8.23 -12.60
CA GLY A 194 0.65 7.50 -12.10
C GLY A 194 1.90 8.38 -12.03
N LYS A 195 3.05 7.79 -11.70
CA LYS A 195 4.32 8.51 -11.68
C LYS A 195 4.76 8.85 -13.11
N PRO A 196 5.32 10.05 -13.35
CA PRO A 196 5.85 10.40 -14.66
C PRO A 196 7.11 9.58 -14.98
N GLU A 197 7.38 9.40 -16.27
CA GLU A 197 8.60 8.72 -16.75
C GLU A 197 9.82 9.62 -16.56
N ARG A 198 9.65 10.93 -16.76
CA ARG A 198 10.72 11.91 -16.60
C ARG A 198 10.20 13.21 -15.99
N ILE A 199 10.98 13.73 -15.06
CA ILE A 199 10.77 15.05 -14.44
C ILE A 199 11.90 15.98 -14.88
N THR A 200 11.55 17.16 -15.38
CA THR A 200 12.49 18.24 -15.69
C THR A 200 12.09 19.48 -14.89
N GLN A 201 13.02 20.04 -14.13
CA GLN A 201 12.74 21.19 -13.26
C GLN A 201 13.70 22.33 -13.57
N ASN A 202 13.17 23.55 -13.63
CA ASN A 202 13.94 24.78 -13.64
C ASN A 202 13.43 25.73 -12.54
N SER A 203 14.01 26.93 -12.42
CA SER A 203 13.68 27.89 -11.36
C SER A 203 12.23 28.39 -11.38
N GLN A 204 11.49 28.22 -12.49
CA GLN A 204 10.13 28.72 -12.64
C GLN A 204 9.08 27.60 -12.79
N ARG A 205 9.46 26.45 -13.33
CA ARG A 205 8.54 25.40 -13.79
C ARG A 205 9.08 23.99 -13.54
N THR A 206 8.15 23.09 -13.25
CA THR A 206 8.38 21.64 -13.28
C THR A 206 7.60 21.06 -14.46
N GLN A 207 8.22 20.17 -15.24
CA GLN A 207 7.60 19.49 -16.37
C GLN A 207 7.70 17.98 -16.17
N TRP A 208 6.56 17.32 -16.29
CA TRP A 208 6.45 15.87 -16.21
C TRP A 208 6.12 15.32 -17.59
N LEU A 209 6.92 14.36 -18.06
CA LEU A 209 6.67 13.59 -19.27
C LEU A 209 6.18 12.20 -18.88
N TYR A 210 5.06 11.79 -19.45
CA TYR A 210 4.50 10.46 -19.28
C TYR A 210 4.84 9.57 -20.47
N ALA A 211 4.86 8.26 -20.26
CA ALA A 211 5.10 7.25 -21.31
C ALA A 211 4.10 7.33 -22.49
N SER A 212 2.93 7.95 -22.28
CA SER A 212 1.95 8.23 -23.34
C SER A 212 2.38 9.36 -24.30
N GLY A 213 3.45 10.09 -23.99
CA GLY A 213 3.85 11.33 -24.67
C GLY A 213 3.25 12.60 -24.04
N ALA A 214 2.27 12.46 -23.14
CA ALA A 214 1.66 13.62 -22.49
C ALA A 214 2.68 14.39 -21.63
N ILE A 215 2.62 15.72 -21.72
CA ILE A 215 3.45 16.65 -20.94
C ILE A 215 2.54 17.44 -20.00
N VAL A 216 2.86 17.41 -18.70
CA VAL A 216 2.17 18.21 -17.68
C VAL A 216 3.15 19.25 -17.15
N VAL A 217 2.73 20.52 -17.16
CA VAL A 217 3.54 21.66 -16.70
C VAL A 217 2.97 22.19 -15.40
N PHE A 218 3.83 22.33 -14.40
CA PHE A 218 3.52 22.88 -13.09
C PHE A 218 4.22 24.22 -12.88
N GLU A 219 3.49 25.16 -12.29
CA GLU A 219 4.05 26.37 -11.69
C GLU A 219 3.63 26.39 -10.21
N LYS A 220 4.60 26.55 -9.30
CA LYS A 220 4.36 26.53 -7.84
C LYS A 220 3.57 25.29 -7.37
N GLY A 221 3.86 24.12 -7.95
CA GLY A 221 3.23 22.84 -7.60
C GLY A 221 1.81 22.62 -8.16
N ILE A 222 1.32 23.52 -9.00
CA ILE A 222 -0.02 23.45 -9.61
C ILE A 222 0.08 23.34 -11.12
N VAL A 223 -0.71 22.44 -11.72
CA VAL A 223 -0.79 22.27 -13.17
C VAL A 223 -1.30 23.55 -13.82
N THR A 224 -0.51 24.11 -14.73
CA THR A 224 -0.87 25.27 -15.55
C THR A 224 -1.16 24.91 -17.00
N ALA A 225 -0.57 23.82 -17.51
CA ALA A 225 -0.79 23.33 -18.86
C ALA A 225 -0.66 21.80 -18.95
N VAL A 226 -1.44 21.21 -19.88
CA VAL A 226 -1.39 19.80 -20.25
C VAL A 226 -1.33 19.73 -21.77
N VAL A 227 -0.29 19.10 -22.31
CA VAL A 227 -0.09 18.87 -23.74
C VAL A 227 -0.20 17.36 -23.98
N LYS A 228 -1.01 16.97 -24.96
CA LYS A 228 -1.26 15.57 -25.32
C LYS A 228 -0.69 15.28 -26.70
#